data_AF-A0A2V8EWJ1-F1
#
_entry.id   AF-A0A2V8EWJ1-F1
#
_cell.length_a   1.000
_cell.length_b   1.000
_cell.length_c   1.000
_cell.angle_alpha   90.00
_cell.angle_beta   90.00
_cell.angle_gamma   90.00
#
_symmetry.space_group_name_H-M   'P 1'
#
loop_
_entity.id
_entity.type
_entity.pdbx_description
1 polymer ?
#
loop_
_entity_poly.entity_id
_entity_poly.type
_entity_poly.pdbx_seq_one_letter_code
_entity_poly.pdbx_strand_id
1 'polypeptide(L)'
;MPSLYDRFNLVSDFSLAGDQERAIGELVEGLERGDPHQVLLGVTGSGKTFTMAQTISRVNRPTLVMVHNKTLAAQLFQEFRRFFPDNAVEYFVSYYDYYQPEAYVPATDSYIEKEATINDEIDRMRLSATRSLFERRDVIIVASVSCIYGLGSPEAYYGMLLPLERGQRITREEILRKLVEIQYERNDHDFARGTFRVRGDIVEVIPSYEENGLRIELFGDDVDELSTFDPLTGKTLKRHDKIAVYPKSHFVAPRERTRRAVETIKEELAWYRSKLEGEGKLLEAQRLHQRTMFDLEMIREIGYCHGIENYARHLTGRAPGDPPPTLLDYLPGDALIIVDESHQTVPQIRGMYHGDRSRKEVLVAYGFRLPSALDNRPLNFEEWQARVKQVVFVSATPGPYELSKSQGVVVEQIIRPTGLIDPPIEVRPVKGQVDDLLGEIRE
;
A
#
# COMPACT_ATOMS: atom_id res chain seq x y z
N MET A 1 -18.36 -9.99 -22.82
CA MET A 1 -17.35 -9.12 -23.47
C MET A 1 -16.57 -8.47 -22.34
N PRO A 2 -15.23 -8.46 -22.33
CA PRO A 2 -14.50 -7.64 -21.37
C PRO A 2 -15.01 -6.20 -21.48
N SER A 3 -15.27 -5.59 -20.35
CA SER A 3 -15.82 -4.24 -20.23
C SER A 3 -14.86 -3.24 -20.87
N LEU A 4 -15.36 -2.13 -21.41
CA LEU A 4 -14.49 -1.00 -21.82
C LEU A 4 -13.60 -0.51 -20.68
N TYR A 5 -13.99 -0.77 -19.43
CA TYR A 5 -13.25 -0.49 -18.20
C TYR A 5 -12.19 -1.56 -17.83
N ASP A 6 -11.85 -2.48 -18.74
CA ASP A 6 -10.81 -3.50 -18.53
C ASP A 6 -9.56 -3.27 -19.40
N ARG A 7 -9.48 -2.13 -20.11
CA ARG A 7 -8.37 -1.82 -21.01
C ARG A 7 -7.69 -0.49 -20.71
N PHE A 8 -6.37 -0.48 -20.74
CA PHE A 8 -5.58 0.75 -20.65
C PHE A 8 -5.67 1.58 -21.93
N ASN A 9 -6.08 2.84 -21.79
CA ASN A 9 -6.14 3.83 -22.85
C ASN A 9 -4.99 4.83 -22.68
N LEU A 10 -3.88 4.59 -23.39
CA LEU A 10 -2.74 5.49 -23.36
C LEU A 10 -3.01 6.73 -24.23
N VAL A 11 -2.95 7.91 -23.60
CA VAL A 11 -3.08 9.23 -24.24
C VAL A 11 -1.74 9.95 -24.17
N SER A 12 -1.19 10.34 -25.32
CA SER A 12 0.06 11.11 -25.38
C SER A 12 0.21 11.83 -26.71
N ASP A 13 0.80 13.02 -26.68
CA ASP A 13 1.25 13.75 -27.87
C ASP A 13 2.63 13.27 -28.37
N PHE A 14 3.29 12.36 -27.64
CA PHE A 14 4.61 11.85 -28.00
C PHE A 14 4.51 10.67 -28.95
N SER A 15 5.31 10.70 -30.02
CA SER A 15 5.60 9.52 -30.84
C SER A 15 6.78 8.73 -30.25
N LEU A 16 6.81 7.42 -30.48
CA LEU A 16 7.98 6.60 -30.16
C LEU A 16 9.20 7.13 -30.92
N ALA A 17 10.35 7.22 -30.24
CA ALA A 17 11.59 7.72 -30.82
C ALA A 17 12.81 7.03 -30.20
N GLY A 18 13.96 7.09 -30.89
CA GLY A 18 15.19 6.44 -30.45
C GLY A 18 15.01 4.92 -30.29
N ASP A 19 15.46 4.37 -29.17
CA ASP A 19 15.37 2.93 -28.88
C ASP A 19 13.99 2.48 -28.37
N GLN A 20 13.05 3.40 -28.12
CA GLN A 20 11.80 3.09 -27.42
C GLN A 20 10.98 2.00 -28.13
N GLU A 21 10.85 2.07 -29.46
CA GLU A 21 10.06 1.08 -30.20
C GLU A 21 10.59 -0.34 -30.03
N ARG A 22 11.91 -0.52 -30.20
CA ARG A 22 12.60 -1.80 -30.00
C ARG A 22 12.48 -2.26 -28.54
N ALA A 23 12.80 -1.38 -27.59
CA ALA A 23 12.78 -1.71 -26.17
C ALA A 23 11.40 -2.17 -25.70
N ILE A 24 10.33 -1.51 -26.15
CA ILE A 24 8.98 -1.93 -25.77
C ILE A 24 8.62 -3.26 -26.44
N GLY A 25 9.00 -3.48 -27.70
CA GLY A 25 8.81 -4.75 -28.39
C GLY A 25 9.45 -5.92 -27.63
N GLU A 26 10.73 -5.79 -27.29
CA GLU A 26 11.48 -6.80 -26.53
C GLU A 26 10.85 -7.08 -25.15
N LEU A 27 10.44 -6.04 -24.42
CA LEU A 27 9.77 -6.19 -23.12
C LEU A 27 8.43 -6.92 -23.22
N VAL A 28 7.60 -6.53 -24.20
CA VAL A 28 6.28 -7.14 -24.42
C VAL A 28 6.43 -8.60 -24.81
N GLU A 29 7.30 -8.92 -25.76
CA GLU A 29 7.58 -10.30 -26.18
C GLU A 29 8.09 -11.16 -25.02
N GLY A 30 8.98 -10.63 -24.17
CA GLY A 30 9.44 -11.33 -22.97
C GLY A 30 8.30 -11.58 -21.97
N LEU A 31 7.39 -10.61 -21.79
CA LEU A 31 6.27 -10.73 -20.86
C LEU A 31 5.25 -11.76 -21.37
N GLU A 32 4.96 -11.78 -22.67
CA GLU A 32 4.07 -12.74 -23.34
C GLU A 32 4.64 -14.16 -23.37
N ARG A 33 5.97 -14.29 -23.53
CA ARG A 33 6.67 -15.58 -23.39
C ARG A 33 6.62 -16.14 -21.96
N GLY A 34 6.32 -15.30 -20.97
CA GLY A 34 6.24 -15.69 -19.57
C GLY A 34 7.57 -15.54 -18.82
N ASP A 35 8.49 -14.73 -19.31
CA ASP A 35 9.77 -14.50 -18.64
C ASP A 35 9.52 -13.87 -17.25
N PRO A 36 10.06 -14.48 -16.17
CA PRO A 36 9.78 -14.04 -14.81
C PRO A 36 10.51 -12.73 -14.45
N HIS A 37 11.65 -12.46 -15.07
CA HIS A 37 12.48 -11.30 -14.75
C HIS A 37 13.03 -10.69 -16.04
N GLN A 38 12.82 -9.39 -16.22
CA GLN A 38 13.37 -8.61 -17.31
C GLN A 38 14.01 -7.33 -16.77
N VAL A 39 14.98 -6.79 -17.50
CA VAL A 39 15.69 -5.57 -17.13
C VAL A 39 15.64 -4.58 -18.29
N LEU A 40 15.07 -3.41 -18.06
CA LEU A 40 15.19 -2.25 -18.93
C LEU A 40 16.39 -1.42 -18.46
N LEU A 41 17.51 -1.52 -19.19
CA LEU A 41 18.69 -0.69 -19.01
C LEU A 41 18.45 0.63 -19.76
N GLY A 42 17.88 1.61 -19.07
CA GLY A 42 17.48 2.89 -19.65
C GLY A 42 18.27 4.06 -19.10
N VAL A 43 19.00 4.78 -19.95
CA VAL A 43 19.75 5.98 -19.52
C VAL A 43 18.82 7.10 -19.07
N THR A 44 19.31 8.00 -18.23
CA THR A 44 18.54 9.19 -17.80
C THR A 44 18.19 10.07 -19.00
N GLY A 45 16.93 10.49 -19.08
CA GLY A 45 16.40 11.30 -20.19
C GLY A 45 15.99 10.50 -21.43
N SER A 46 16.05 9.17 -21.41
CA SER A 46 15.59 8.32 -22.53
C SER A 46 14.06 8.15 -22.60
N GLY A 47 13.31 8.68 -21.63
CA GLY A 47 11.86 8.53 -21.57
C GLY A 47 11.39 7.18 -21.01
N LYS A 48 12.09 6.66 -19.98
CA LYS A 48 11.75 5.39 -19.32
C LYS A 48 10.27 5.28 -18.93
N THR A 49 9.66 6.33 -18.37
CA THR A 49 8.23 6.29 -18.00
C THR A 49 7.32 6.07 -19.19
N PHE A 50 7.62 6.69 -20.34
CA PHE A 50 6.81 6.49 -21.53
C PHE A 50 6.93 5.06 -22.06
N THR A 51 8.13 4.48 -22.03
CA THR A 51 8.37 3.06 -22.32
C THR A 51 7.61 2.14 -21.37
N MET A 52 7.62 2.42 -20.06
CA MET A 52 6.81 1.70 -19.07
C MET A 52 5.32 1.78 -19.39
N ALA A 53 4.79 2.99 -19.64
CA ALA A 53 3.38 3.22 -19.97
C ALA A 53 2.96 2.44 -21.23
N GLN A 54 3.76 2.52 -22.30
CA GLN A 54 3.50 1.78 -23.54
C GLN A 54 3.53 0.26 -23.33
N THR A 55 4.46 -0.22 -22.50
CA THR A 55 4.53 -1.66 -22.13
C THR A 55 3.25 -2.08 -21.41
N ILE A 56 2.83 -1.32 -20.38
CA ILE A 56 1.60 -1.57 -19.61
C ILE A 56 0.37 -1.59 -20.52
N SER A 57 0.24 -0.61 -21.42
CA SER A 57 -0.89 -0.51 -22.34
C SER A 57 -0.98 -1.70 -23.29
N ARG A 58 0.16 -2.19 -23.79
CA ARG A 58 0.22 -3.33 -24.71
C ARG A 58 -0.08 -4.67 -24.03
N VAL A 59 0.50 -4.92 -22.85
CA VAL A 59 0.26 -6.18 -22.12
C VAL A 59 -1.10 -6.21 -21.40
N ASN A 60 -1.66 -5.04 -21.14
CA ASN A 60 -2.99 -4.83 -20.57
C ASN A 60 -3.24 -5.59 -19.24
N ARG A 61 -2.31 -5.45 -18.28
CA ARG A 61 -2.36 -6.12 -16.97
C ARG A 61 -2.34 -5.10 -15.82
N PRO A 62 -3.11 -5.34 -14.74
CA PRO A 62 -2.97 -4.59 -13.50
C PRO A 62 -1.49 -4.49 -13.10
N THR A 63 -0.99 -3.30 -12.86
CA THR A 63 0.44 -3.05 -12.68
C THR A 63 0.72 -2.38 -11.33
N LEU A 64 1.68 -2.92 -10.58
CA LEU A 64 2.28 -2.25 -9.42
C LEU A 64 3.64 -1.70 -9.80
N VAL A 65 3.81 -0.38 -9.70
CA VAL A 65 5.09 0.32 -9.90
C VAL A 65 5.69 0.63 -8.53
N MET A 66 6.76 -0.07 -8.16
CA MET A 66 7.48 0.09 -6.90
C MET A 66 8.61 1.11 -7.04
N VAL A 67 8.70 2.04 -6.09
CA VAL A 67 9.63 3.18 -6.12
C VAL A 67 10.29 3.38 -4.75
N HIS A 68 11.57 3.75 -4.72
CA HIS A 68 12.32 3.83 -3.45
C HIS A 68 12.05 5.09 -2.60
N ASN A 69 11.40 6.13 -3.17
CA ASN A 69 11.15 7.38 -2.44
C ASN A 69 9.80 8.03 -2.82
N LYS A 70 9.25 8.86 -1.92
CA LYS A 70 7.93 9.50 -2.09
C LYS A 70 7.92 10.55 -3.21
N THR A 71 9.02 11.26 -3.45
CA THR A 71 9.10 12.32 -4.47
C THR A 71 8.98 11.73 -5.87
N LEU A 72 9.75 10.68 -6.16
CA LEU A 72 9.71 9.95 -7.42
C LEU A 72 8.38 9.22 -7.60
N ALA A 73 7.82 8.66 -6.52
CA ALA A 73 6.48 8.08 -6.55
C ALA A 73 5.42 9.11 -6.94
N ALA A 74 5.46 10.33 -6.39
CA ALA A 74 4.54 11.40 -6.78
C ALA A 74 4.74 11.84 -8.24
N GLN A 75 5.99 11.95 -8.71
CA GLN A 75 6.29 12.26 -10.11
C GLN A 75 5.71 11.20 -11.06
N LEU A 76 6.02 9.93 -10.83
CA LEU A 76 5.51 8.82 -11.64
C LEU A 76 3.98 8.74 -11.59
N PHE A 77 3.37 8.94 -10.42
CA PHE A 77 1.91 8.99 -10.28
C PHE A 77 1.30 10.07 -11.19
N GLN A 78 1.85 11.29 -11.19
CA GLN A 78 1.38 12.37 -12.04
C GLN A 78 1.62 12.09 -13.54
N GLU A 79 2.77 11.51 -13.89
CA GLU A 79 3.07 11.10 -15.27
C GLU A 79 2.09 10.02 -15.76
N PHE A 80 1.87 8.95 -14.98
CA PHE A 80 0.90 7.93 -15.32
C PHE A 80 -0.53 8.46 -15.39
N ARG A 81 -0.94 9.37 -14.50
CA ARG A 81 -2.25 10.04 -14.56
C ARG A 81 -2.45 10.82 -15.86
N ARG A 82 -1.38 11.44 -16.38
CA ARG A 82 -1.41 12.12 -17.69
C ARG A 82 -1.48 11.14 -18.86
N PHE A 83 -0.74 10.03 -18.77
CA PHE A 83 -0.77 9.00 -19.82
C PHE A 83 -2.06 8.18 -19.82
N PHE A 84 -2.74 8.04 -18.68
CA PHE A 84 -3.92 7.19 -18.53
C PHE A 84 -5.06 7.94 -17.82
N PRO A 85 -5.61 9.01 -18.43
CA PRO A 85 -6.62 9.86 -17.78
C PRO A 85 -7.95 9.13 -17.52
N ASP A 86 -8.26 8.09 -18.29
CA ASP A 86 -9.52 7.33 -18.21
C ASP A 86 -9.40 6.02 -17.37
N ASN A 87 -8.18 5.67 -16.94
CA ASN A 87 -7.91 4.45 -16.18
C ASN A 87 -7.66 4.75 -14.70
N ALA A 88 -7.65 3.71 -13.86
CA ALA A 88 -7.38 3.86 -12.43
C ALA A 88 -5.88 3.91 -12.17
N VAL A 89 -5.33 5.13 -12.19
CA VAL A 89 -3.98 5.38 -11.67
C VAL A 89 -4.09 5.79 -10.21
N GLU A 90 -3.51 5.00 -9.33
CA GLU A 90 -3.67 5.06 -7.88
C GLU A 90 -2.31 5.26 -7.18
N TYR A 91 -2.34 5.79 -5.97
CA TYR A 91 -1.15 6.15 -5.20
C TYR A 91 -1.12 5.42 -3.85
N PHE A 92 -0.04 4.69 -3.58
CA PHE A 92 0.07 3.86 -2.37
C PHE A 92 1.42 4.03 -1.66
N VAL A 93 1.51 5.06 -0.83
CA VAL A 93 2.69 5.32 0.02
C VAL A 93 2.30 5.31 1.48
N SER A 94 3.29 5.47 2.38
CA SER A 94 3.00 5.69 3.79
C SER A 94 2.16 6.97 3.95
N TYR A 95 0.97 6.81 4.54
CA TYR A 95 0.06 7.87 4.97
C TYR A 95 0.53 8.65 6.20
N TYR A 96 1.72 8.38 6.72
CA TYR A 96 2.26 9.18 7.81
C TYR A 96 3.05 10.36 7.23
N ASP A 97 2.67 11.58 7.65
CA ASP A 97 3.46 12.79 7.45
C ASP A 97 4.65 12.81 8.41
N TYR A 98 4.38 12.42 9.65
CA TYR A 98 5.38 12.17 10.68
C TYR A 98 5.15 10.79 11.30
N TYR A 99 6.23 10.03 11.48
CA TYR A 99 6.17 8.71 12.12
C TYR A 99 7.41 8.46 12.95
N GLN A 100 7.22 8.34 14.25
CA GLN A 100 8.19 7.86 15.20
C GLN A 100 7.74 6.46 15.67
N PRO A 101 8.51 5.41 15.35
CA PRO A 101 8.16 4.07 15.81
C PRO A 101 8.36 3.94 17.33
N GLU A 102 7.57 3.07 17.93
CA GLU A 102 7.86 2.54 19.26
C GLU A 102 9.25 1.89 19.27
N ALA A 103 10.10 2.26 20.24
CA ALA A 103 11.43 1.71 20.39
C ALA A 103 11.87 1.75 21.86
N TYR A 104 12.86 0.92 22.20
CA TYR A 104 13.53 0.97 23.49
C TYR A 104 15.04 0.99 23.25
N VAL A 105 15.74 1.89 23.93
CA VAL A 105 17.19 2.05 23.83
C VAL A 105 17.82 1.59 25.14
N PRO A 106 18.36 0.34 25.20
CA PRO A 106 18.88 -0.22 26.46
C PRO A 106 20.03 0.58 27.07
N ALA A 107 20.87 1.19 26.23
CA ALA A 107 22.03 1.94 26.67
C ALA A 107 21.68 3.15 27.54
N THR A 108 20.49 3.73 27.36
CA THR A 108 20.02 4.92 28.08
C THR A 108 18.76 4.65 28.90
N ASP A 109 18.33 3.39 28.99
CA ASP A 109 17.06 2.95 29.59
C ASP A 109 15.86 3.82 29.15
N SER A 110 15.85 4.21 27.87
CA SER A 110 14.87 5.15 27.33
C SER A 110 13.83 4.42 26.50
N TYR A 111 12.58 4.51 26.94
CA TYR A 111 11.43 4.09 26.13
C TYR A 111 10.94 5.24 25.28
N ILE A 112 10.77 4.97 24.00
CA ILE A 112 10.31 5.91 23.00
C ILE A 112 8.89 5.51 22.61
N GLU A 113 7.93 6.39 22.91
CA GLU A 113 6.54 6.21 22.53
C GLU A 113 6.34 6.34 21.01
N LYS A 114 5.31 5.66 20.51
CA LYS A 114 4.88 5.79 19.13
C LYS A 114 4.15 7.11 18.97
N GLU A 115 4.67 7.98 18.12
CA GLU A 115 4.00 9.21 17.69
C GLU A 115 3.83 9.20 16.18
N ALA A 116 2.64 9.57 15.71
CA ALA A 116 2.37 9.60 14.29
C ALA A 116 1.33 10.66 13.95
N THR A 117 1.53 11.30 12.80
CA THR A 117 0.54 12.19 12.20
C THR A 117 0.12 11.59 10.87
N ILE A 118 -1.17 11.31 10.75
CA ILE A 118 -1.75 10.70 9.55
C ILE A 118 -2.16 11.82 8.58
N ASN A 119 -1.84 11.62 7.32
CA ASN A 119 -2.30 12.41 6.20
C ASN A 119 -3.57 11.77 5.63
N ASP A 120 -4.71 12.42 5.86
CA ASP A 120 -6.02 11.88 5.47
C ASP A 120 -6.16 11.72 3.95
N GLU A 121 -5.49 12.55 3.15
CA GLU A 121 -5.54 12.46 1.69
C GLU A 121 -4.80 11.22 1.20
N ILE A 122 -3.61 10.94 1.75
CA ILE A 122 -2.87 9.72 1.40
C ILE A 122 -3.60 8.47 1.90
N ASP A 123 -4.23 8.51 3.09
CA ASP A 123 -5.07 7.40 3.55
C ASP A 123 -6.22 7.11 2.57
N ARG A 124 -6.89 8.16 2.08
CA ARG A 124 -7.91 8.06 1.03
C ARG A 124 -7.39 7.34 -0.20
N MET A 125 -6.24 7.79 -0.71
CA MET A 125 -5.63 7.25 -1.93
C MET A 125 -5.25 5.78 -1.75
N ARG A 126 -4.81 5.38 -0.56
CA ARG A 126 -4.51 3.96 -0.25
C ARG A 126 -5.77 3.09 -0.27
N LEU A 127 -6.86 3.57 0.31
CA LEU A 127 -8.13 2.85 0.29
C LEU A 127 -8.72 2.78 -1.12
N SER A 128 -8.62 3.88 -1.89
CA SER A 128 -8.96 3.93 -3.33
C SER A 128 -8.17 2.88 -4.11
N ALA A 129 -6.86 2.78 -3.89
CA ALA A 129 -6.01 1.80 -4.58
C ALA A 129 -6.46 0.35 -4.36
N THR A 130 -6.72 -0.04 -3.11
CA THR A 130 -7.19 -1.41 -2.80
C THR A 130 -8.58 -1.68 -3.35
N ARG A 131 -9.47 -0.68 -3.34
CA ARG A 131 -10.80 -0.80 -3.95
C ARG A 131 -10.71 -0.97 -5.46
N SER A 132 -9.89 -0.15 -6.13
CA SER A 132 -9.76 -0.18 -7.59
C SER A 132 -9.29 -1.55 -8.09
N LEU A 133 -8.42 -2.25 -7.35
CA LEU A 133 -8.02 -3.63 -7.66
C LEU A 133 -9.18 -4.64 -7.62
N PHE A 134 -10.22 -4.37 -6.85
CA PHE A 134 -11.40 -5.23 -6.77
C PHE A 134 -12.43 -4.93 -7.87
N GLU A 135 -12.57 -3.64 -8.24
CA GLU A 135 -13.63 -3.18 -9.13
C GLU A 135 -13.27 -3.25 -10.62
N ARG A 136 -11.98 -3.18 -10.97
CA ARG A 136 -11.52 -3.06 -12.36
C ARG A 136 -10.11 -3.63 -12.59
N ARG A 137 -9.76 -3.88 -13.84
CA ARG A 137 -8.45 -4.47 -14.22
C ARG A 137 -7.43 -3.49 -14.79
N ASP A 138 -7.86 -2.35 -15.29
CA ASP A 138 -7.01 -1.29 -15.82
C ASP A 138 -6.49 -0.37 -14.70
N VAL A 139 -5.79 -0.99 -13.74
CA VAL A 139 -5.25 -0.33 -12.53
C VAL A 139 -3.73 -0.25 -12.61
N ILE A 140 -3.18 0.96 -12.41
CA ILE A 140 -1.75 1.18 -12.14
C ILE A 140 -1.64 1.74 -10.73
N ILE A 141 -0.93 1.05 -9.84
CA ILE A 141 -0.62 1.57 -8.52
C ILE A 141 0.83 1.99 -8.47
N VAL A 142 1.10 3.26 -8.20
CA VAL A 142 2.45 3.74 -7.90
C VAL A 142 2.64 3.68 -6.39
N ALA A 143 3.59 2.86 -5.93
CA ALA A 143 3.77 2.55 -4.53
C ALA A 143 5.21 2.68 -4.05
N SER A 144 5.38 3.13 -2.80
CA SER A 144 6.66 2.96 -2.10
C SER A 144 6.77 1.54 -1.54
N VAL A 145 7.84 1.25 -0.79
CA VAL A 145 7.95 0.03 0.03
C VAL A 145 6.80 -0.14 1.04
N SER A 146 5.89 0.83 1.19
CA SER A 146 4.64 0.61 1.94
C SER A 146 3.81 -0.57 1.40
N CYS A 147 3.96 -0.96 0.13
CA CYS A 147 3.22 -2.10 -0.44
C CYS A 147 3.64 -3.47 0.11
N ILE A 148 4.81 -3.58 0.77
CA ILE A 148 5.27 -4.81 1.44
C ILE A 148 4.95 -4.82 2.94
N TYR A 149 4.28 -3.79 3.46
CA TYR A 149 3.83 -3.73 4.86
C TYR A 149 2.43 -4.32 5.03
N GLY A 150 2.16 -4.75 6.25
CA GLY A 150 0.90 -5.38 6.62
C GLY A 150 -0.33 -4.53 6.35
N LEU A 151 -1.36 -5.17 5.80
CA LEU A 151 -2.74 -4.73 5.63
C LEU A 151 -3.67 -5.82 6.20
N GLY A 152 -4.96 -5.50 6.38
CA GLY A 152 -5.96 -6.53 6.59
C GLY A 152 -6.04 -7.47 5.39
N SER A 153 -6.52 -8.70 5.61
CA SER A 153 -6.60 -9.67 4.52
C SER A 153 -7.65 -9.24 3.49
N PRO A 154 -7.40 -9.42 2.18
CA PRO A 154 -8.37 -9.07 1.15
C PRO A 154 -9.74 -9.72 1.40
N GLU A 155 -9.75 -10.98 1.84
CA GLU A 155 -10.98 -11.72 2.13
C GLU A 155 -11.76 -11.11 3.30
N ALA A 156 -11.06 -10.62 4.33
CA ALA A 156 -11.71 -9.93 5.45
C ALA A 156 -12.21 -8.55 5.03
N TYR A 157 -11.40 -7.79 4.29
CA TYR A 157 -11.74 -6.45 3.82
C TYR A 157 -12.96 -6.48 2.90
N TYR A 158 -12.95 -7.35 1.89
CA TYR A 158 -14.08 -7.52 0.97
C TYR A 158 -15.26 -8.25 1.62
N GLY A 159 -15.02 -9.24 2.48
CA GLY A 159 -16.08 -9.97 3.16
C GLY A 159 -16.95 -9.11 4.09
N MET A 160 -16.50 -7.91 4.44
CA MET A 160 -17.23 -6.99 5.30
C MET A 160 -17.94 -5.86 4.56
N LEU A 161 -17.87 -5.79 3.22
CA LEU A 161 -18.59 -4.77 2.46
C LEU A 161 -20.08 -4.71 2.80
N LEU A 162 -20.68 -3.52 2.70
CA LEU A 162 -22.13 -3.33 2.71
C LEU A 162 -22.59 -3.26 1.25
N PRO A 163 -23.12 -4.35 0.66
CA PRO A 163 -23.64 -4.32 -0.68
C PRO A 163 -25.04 -3.72 -0.67
N LEU A 164 -25.31 -2.84 -1.62
CA LEU A 164 -26.58 -2.16 -1.80
C LEU A 164 -27.03 -2.30 -3.25
N GLU A 165 -28.27 -2.70 -3.44
CA GLU A 165 -28.92 -2.81 -4.74
C GLU A 165 -30.28 -2.12 -4.68
N ARG A 166 -30.63 -1.40 -5.74
CA ARG A 166 -31.96 -0.79 -5.86
C ARG A 166 -33.03 -1.90 -5.88
N GLY A 167 -34.07 -1.74 -5.06
CA GLY A 167 -35.10 -2.75 -4.81
C GLY A 167 -34.70 -3.84 -3.82
N GLN A 168 -33.51 -3.78 -3.22
CA GLN A 168 -33.12 -4.67 -2.14
C GLN A 168 -33.96 -4.38 -0.89
N ARG A 169 -34.50 -5.45 -0.30
CA ARG A 169 -35.13 -5.37 1.01
C ARG A 169 -34.07 -5.40 2.11
N ILE A 170 -33.85 -4.28 2.77
CA ILE A 170 -32.92 -4.10 3.89
C ILE A 170 -33.43 -2.95 4.77
N THR A 171 -33.56 -3.21 6.07
CA THR A 171 -34.03 -2.18 7.00
C THR A 171 -32.97 -1.11 7.21
N ARG A 172 -33.41 0.10 7.53
CA ARG A 172 -32.51 1.19 7.89
C ARG A 172 -31.58 0.78 9.03
N GLU A 173 -32.10 0.15 10.08
CA GLU A 173 -31.33 -0.26 11.25
C GLU A 173 -30.26 -1.30 10.90
N GLU A 174 -30.48 -2.16 9.91
CA GLU A 174 -29.45 -3.07 9.38
C GLU A 174 -28.33 -2.32 8.67
N ILE A 175 -28.66 -1.33 7.83
CA ILE A 175 -27.67 -0.46 7.18
C ILE A 175 -26.81 0.25 8.22
N LEU A 176 -27.43 0.90 9.22
CA LEU A 176 -26.69 1.64 10.25
C LEU A 176 -25.80 0.72 11.08
N ARG A 177 -26.31 -0.46 11.48
CA ARG A 177 -25.52 -1.45 12.22
C ARG A 177 -24.32 -1.91 11.39
N LYS A 178 -24.52 -2.14 10.09
CA LYS A 178 -23.43 -2.55 9.20
C LYS A 178 -22.38 -1.46 9.06
N LEU A 179 -22.78 -0.20 8.87
CA LEU A 179 -21.87 0.95 8.79
C LEU A 179 -20.98 1.06 10.04
N VAL A 180 -21.57 0.91 11.23
CA VAL A 180 -20.81 0.89 12.49
C VAL A 180 -19.87 -0.32 12.58
N GLU A 181 -20.32 -1.51 12.14
CA GLU A 181 -19.47 -2.70 12.09
C GLU A 181 -18.24 -2.49 11.20
N ILE A 182 -18.38 -1.77 10.09
CA ILE A 182 -17.28 -1.42 9.19
C ILE A 182 -16.58 -0.10 9.55
N GLN A 183 -16.71 0.31 10.82
CA GLN A 183 -16.02 1.42 11.50
C GLN A 183 -16.44 2.84 11.08
N TYR A 184 -17.57 3.02 10.41
CA TYR A 184 -18.08 4.39 10.17
C TYR A 184 -18.74 4.94 11.43
N GLU A 185 -18.60 6.25 11.61
CA GLU A 185 -19.14 6.96 12.75
C GLU A 185 -20.41 7.72 12.38
N ARG A 186 -21.42 7.68 13.24
CA ARG A 186 -22.61 8.52 13.02
C ARG A 186 -22.28 9.95 13.41
N ASN A 187 -22.41 10.88 12.48
CA ASN A 187 -22.24 12.31 12.74
C ASN A 187 -23.25 13.14 11.95
N ASP A 188 -24.30 13.59 12.64
CA ASP A 188 -25.37 14.38 12.02
C ASP A 188 -25.00 15.88 11.86
N HIS A 189 -23.93 16.35 12.54
CA HIS A 189 -23.48 17.75 12.54
C HIS A 189 -22.29 18.00 11.61
N ASP A 190 -21.20 17.25 11.80
CA ASP A 190 -19.98 17.37 11.02
C ASP A 190 -19.88 16.18 10.06
N PHE A 191 -20.38 16.41 8.85
CA PHE A 191 -20.48 15.37 7.83
C PHE A 191 -19.19 15.31 7.02
N ALA A 192 -18.20 14.60 7.58
CA ALA A 192 -16.87 14.39 7.01
C ALA A 192 -16.64 12.93 6.59
N ARG A 193 -15.49 12.65 5.95
CA ARG A 193 -15.11 11.31 5.49
C ARG A 193 -15.15 10.28 6.61
N GLY A 194 -15.61 9.07 6.29
CA GLY A 194 -15.74 7.99 7.26
C GLY A 194 -16.89 8.16 8.25
N THR A 195 -17.84 9.06 7.95
CA THR A 195 -19.05 9.26 8.74
C THR A 195 -20.32 9.01 7.94
N PHE A 196 -21.42 8.77 8.63
CA PHE A 196 -22.76 8.72 8.06
C PHE A 196 -23.76 9.54 8.89
N ARG A 197 -24.86 9.95 8.26
CA ARG A 197 -25.97 10.67 8.92
C ARG A 197 -27.32 10.16 8.44
N VAL A 198 -28.36 10.47 9.19
CA VAL A 198 -29.73 10.02 8.89
C VAL A 198 -30.70 11.19 8.86
N ARG A 199 -31.46 11.29 7.77
CA ARG A 199 -32.51 12.32 7.57
C ARG A 199 -33.80 11.67 7.10
N GLY A 200 -34.67 11.31 8.05
CA GLY A 200 -35.88 10.56 7.76
C GLY A 200 -35.55 9.16 7.23
N ASP A 201 -35.95 8.91 5.98
CA ASP A 201 -35.74 7.64 5.26
C ASP A 201 -34.46 7.66 4.39
N ILE A 202 -33.66 8.73 4.51
CA ILE A 202 -32.41 8.90 3.78
C ILE A 202 -31.23 8.63 4.71
N VAL A 203 -30.36 7.71 4.30
CA VAL A 203 -29.04 7.51 4.90
C VAL A 203 -27.99 8.07 3.96
N GLU A 204 -27.19 9.02 4.44
CA GLU A 204 -26.06 9.57 3.68
C GLU A 204 -24.76 9.13 4.32
N VAL A 205 -23.81 8.67 3.50
CA VAL A 205 -22.50 8.17 3.91
C VAL A 205 -21.44 8.94 3.14
N ILE A 206 -20.36 9.39 3.78
CA ILE A 206 -19.15 9.82 3.07
C ILE A 206 -18.13 8.69 3.15
N PRO A 207 -17.92 7.91 2.08
CA PRO A 207 -16.95 6.81 2.08
C PRO A 207 -15.53 7.31 2.39
N SER A 208 -14.75 6.51 3.11
CA SER A 208 -13.37 6.91 3.46
C SER A 208 -12.43 6.96 2.27
N TYR A 209 -12.78 6.36 1.13
CA TYR A 209 -11.97 6.24 -0.08
C TYR A 209 -12.39 7.20 -1.20
N GLU A 210 -13.49 7.92 -1.04
CA GLU A 210 -14.04 8.85 -2.05
C GLU A 210 -14.10 10.29 -1.54
N GLU A 211 -14.19 11.24 -2.46
CA GLU A 211 -14.52 12.63 -2.16
C GLU A 211 -16.04 12.88 -2.16
N ASN A 212 -16.78 12.08 -2.95
CA ASN A 212 -18.22 12.21 -3.07
C ASN A 212 -18.97 11.34 -2.06
N GLY A 213 -20.14 11.80 -1.64
CA GLY A 213 -21.03 11.06 -0.74
C GLY A 213 -21.90 10.04 -1.48
N LEU A 214 -22.38 9.03 -0.76
CA LEU A 214 -23.41 8.10 -1.18
C LEU A 214 -24.70 8.39 -0.42
N ARG A 215 -25.79 8.61 -1.15
CA ARG A 215 -27.15 8.75 -0.63
C ARG A 215 -27.93 7.47 -0.91
N ILE A 216 -28.54 6.94 0.15
CA ILE A 216 -29.36 5.74 0.16
C ILE A 216 -30.76 6.17 0.59
N GLU A 217 -31.69 6.18 -0.36
CA GLU A 217 -33.09 6.55 -0.12
C GLU A 217 -33.90 5.26 0.07
N LEU A 218 -34.64 5.17 1.17
CA LEU A 218 -35.46 4.01 1.52
C LEU A 218 -36.95 4.34 1.36
N PHE A 219 -37.72 3.33 1.00
CA PHE A 219 -39.18 3.35 1.07
C PHE A 219 -39.64 2.19 1.96
N GLY A 220 -39.84 2.46 3.25
CA GLY A 220 -40.03 1.42 4.25
C GLY A 220 -38.75 0.59 4.43
N ASP A 221 -38.82 -0.69 4.07
CA ASP A 221 -37.69 -1.63 4.17
C ASP A 221 -37.00 -1.88 2.83
N ASP A 222 -37.35 -1.14 1.77
CA ASP A 222 -36.80 -1.34 0.43
C ASP A 222 -35.92 -0.15 0.02
N VAL A 223 -34.78 -0.42 -0.63
CA VAL A 223 -33.92 0.61 -1.23
C VAL A 223 -34.60 1.17 -2.49
N ASP A 224 -35.02 2.43 -2.45
CA ASP A 224 -35.72 3.09 -3.56
C ASP A 224 -34.72 3.69 -4.58
N GLU A 225 -33.75 4.47 -4.09
CA GLU A 225 -32.74 5.11 -4.92
C GLU A 225 -31.34 5.07 -4.28
N LEU A 226 -30.33 4.79 -5.09
CA LEU A 226 -28.91 4.90 -4.74
C LEU A 226 -28.26 5.96 -5.62
N SER A 227 -27.64 6.96 -5.01
CA SER A 227 -26.99 8.03 -5.78
C SER A 227 -25.71 8.55 -5.13
N THR A 228 -24.70 8.83 -5.96
CA THR A 228 -23.54 9.60 -5.56
C THR A 228 -23.87 11.09 -5.65
N PHE A 229 -23.48 11.86 -4.65
CA PHE A 229 -23.70 13.30 -4.58
C PHE A 229 -22.45 14.04 -4.10
N ASP A 230 -22.35 15.32 -4.45
CA ASP A 230 -21.32 16.22 -3.94
C ASP A 230 -21.67 16.65 -2.50
N PRO A 231 -20.84 16.34 -1.47
CA PRO A 231 -21.11 16.67 -0.08
C PRO A 231 -21.22 18.17 0.22
N LEU A 232 -20.56 19.03 -0.59
CA LEU A 232 -20.54 20.48 -0.43
C LEU A 232 -21.79 21.13 -1.03
N THR A 233 -22.18 20.71 -2.23
CA THR A 233 -23.32 21.33 -2.95
C THR A 233 -24.64 20.58 -2.76
N GLY A 234 -24.60 19.32 -2.30
CA GLY A 234 -25.75 18.43 -2.18
C GLY A 234 -26.27 17.88 -3.51
N LYS A 235 -25.65 18.26 -4.63
CA LYS A 235 -26.10 17.92 -5.98
C LYS A 235 -25.84 16.45 -6.29
N THR A 236 -26.86 15.76 -6.79
CA THR A 236 -26.72 14.39 -7.32
C THR A 236 -25.84 14.39 -8.56
N LEU A 237 -24.80 13.56 -8.54
CA LEU A 237 -23.82 13.41 -9.62
C LEU A 237 -24.13 12.20 -10.50
N LYS A 238 -24.44 11.06 -9.87
CA LYS A 238 -24.66 9.79 -10.58
C LYS A 238 -25.64 8.92 -9.80
N ARG A 239 -26.52 8.22 -10.52
CA ARG A 239 -27.41 7.19 -9.97
C ARG A 239 -26.82 5.81 -10.21
N HIS A 240 -27.07 4.89 -9.29
CA HIS A 240 -26.55 3.53 -9.34
C HIS A 240 -27.67 2.50 -9.18
N ASP A 241 -27.58 1.41 -9.91
CA ASP A 241 -28.43 0.24 -9.66
C ASP A 241 -27.84 -0.64 -8.54
N LYS A 242 -26.51 -0.71 -8.44
CA LYS A 242 -25.76 -1.43 -7.41
C LYS A 242 -24.54 -0.62 -6.98
N ILE A 243 -24.23 -0.63 -5.70
CA ILE A 243 -23.01 -0.05 -5.13
C ILE A 243 -22.65 -0.77 -3.83
N ALA A 244 -21.39 -0.71 -3.41
CA ALA A 244 -20.96 -1.20 -2.11
C ALA A 244 -20.27 -0.10 -1.30
N VAL A 245 -20.45 -0.12 0.02
CA VAL A 245 -19.65 0.66 0.97
C VAL A 245 -18.56 -0.23 1.54
N TYR A 246 -17.30 0.11 1.28
CA TYR A 246 -16.14 -0.61 1.81
C TYR A 246 -15.79 -0.14 3.23
N PRO A 247 -15.10 -0.98 4.02
CA PRO A 247 -14.70 -0.61 5.38
C PRO A 247 -13.87 0.67 5.46
N LYS A 248 -14.04 1.42 6.55
CA LYS A 248 -13.37 2.71 6.77
C LYS A 248 -11.84 2.57 6.74
N SER A 249 -11.32 1.42 7.20
CA SER A 249 -9.90 1.13 7.38
C SER A 249 -9.52 -0.22 6.76
N HIS A 250 -8.24 -0.44 6.44
CA HIS A 250 -7.72 -1.77 6.10
C HIS A 250 -7.67 -2.72 7.30
N PHE A 251 -7.72 -2.23 8.53
CA PHE A 251 -7.59 -3.02 9.76
C PHE A 251 -8.93 -3.24 10.46
N VAL A 252 -9.88 -3.83 9.74
CA VAL A 252 -11.17 -4.21 10.31
C VAL A 252 -11.23 -5.73 10.45
N ALA A 253 -11.79 -6.21 11.56
CA ALA A 253 -11.97 -7.63 11.83
C ALA A 253 -13.39 -7.90 12.37
N PRO A 254 -14.03 -9.02 11.99
CA PRO A 254 -15.30 -9.43 12.58
C PRO A 254 -15.20 -9.63 14.10
N ARG A 255 -16.28 -9.31 14.83
CA ARG A 255 -16.32 -9.42 16.31
C ARG A 255 -15.91 -10.79 16.85
N GLU A 256 -16.26 -11.86 16.15
CA GLU A 256 -15.89 -13.23 16.53
C GLU A 256 -14.38 -13.45 16.49
N ARG A 257 -13.69 -12.94 15.45
CA ARG A 257 -12.21 -12.99 15.38
C ARG A 257 -11.58 -12.20 16.52
N THR A 258 -12.08 -11.02 16.82
CA THR A 258 -11.56 -10.19 17.92
C THR A 258 -11.68 -10.92 19.27
N ARG A 259 -12.81 -11.59 19.53
CA ARG A 259 -12.99 -12.40 20.75
C ARG A 259 -12.00 -13.55 20.84
N ARG A 260 -11.79 -14.27 19.74
CA ARG A 260 -10.80 -15.36 19.69
C ARG A 260 -9.38 -14.84 19.89
N ALA A 261 -9.04 -13.71 19.27
CA ALA A 261 -7.73 -13.08 19.42
C ALA A 261 -7.43 -12.70 20.87
N VAL A 262 -8.42 -12.18 21.62
CA VAL A 262 -8.26 -11.86 23.05
C VAL A 262 -7.83 -13.10 23.85
N GLU A 263 -8.45 -14.26 23.61
CA GLU A 263 -8.08 -15.48 24.32
C GLU A 263 -6.68 -15.97 23.93
N THR A 264 -6.33 -15.98 22.64
CA THR A 264 -5.00 -16.42 22.20
C THR A 264 -3.88 -15.47 22.65
N ILE A 265 -4.17 -14.17 22.80
CA ILE A 265 -3.22 -13.18 23.37
C ILE A 265 -3.00 -13.46 24.86
N LYS A 266 -4.04 -13.80 25.63
CA LYS A 266 -3.91 -14.17 27.05
C LYS A 266 -3.07 -15.43 27.22
N GLU A 267 -3.28 -16.43 26.37
CA GLU A 267 -2.50 -17.67 26.37
C GLU A 267 -1.01 -17.39 26.11
N GLU A 268 -0.69 -16.59 25.09
CA GLU A 268 0.70 -16.20 24.79
C GLU A 268 1.31 -15.37 25.92
N LEU A 269 0.54 -14.46 26.52
CA LEU A 269 0.97 -13.67 27.67
C LEU A 269 1.32 -14.56 28.86
N ALA A 270 0.48 -15.53 29.20
CA ALA A 270 0.72 -16.44 30.31
C ALA A 270 2.02 -17.23 30.09
N TRP A 271 2.19 -17.81 28.90
CA TRP A 271 3.39 -18.56 28.55
C TRP A 271 4.66 -17.70 28.60
N TYR A 272 4.66 -16.55 27.93
CA TYR A 272 5.86 -15.73 27.80
C TYR A 272 6.22 -15.04 29.12
N ARG A 273 5.23 -14.65 29.92
CA ARG A 273 5.45 -14.13 31.27
C ARG A 273 6.15 -15.16 32.16
N SER A 274 5.66 -16.41 32.20
CA SER A 274 6.30 -17.47 32.99
C SER A 274 7.74 -17.76 32.53
N LYS A 275 8.01 -17.64 31.23
CA LYS A 275 9.38 -17.73 30.70
C LYS A 275 10.28 -16.61 31.24
N LEU A 276 9.82 -15.35 31.19
CA LEU A 276 10.57 -14.20 31.71
C LEU A 276 10.82 -14.32 33.22
N GLU A 277 9.82 -14.73 33.99
CA GLU A 277 9.95 -14.97 35.43
C GLU A 277 10.96 -16.09 35.73
N GLY A 278 10.95 -17.18 34.96
CA GLY A 278 11.93 -18.28 35.07
C GLY A 278 13.36 -17.88 34.69
N GLU A 279 13.53 -16.86 33.85
CA GLU A 279 14.83 -16.26 33.50
C GLU A 279 15.30 -15.19 34.51
N GLY A 280 14.51 -14.91 35.57
CA GLY A 280 14.81 -13.86 36.54
C GLY A 280 14.49 -12.43 36.06
N LYS A 281 13.83 -12.29 34.91
CA LYS A 281 13.44 -11.00 34.29
C LYS A 281 12.08 -10.52 34.82
N LEU A 282 12.03 -10.28 36.13
CA LEU A 282 10.79 -9.95 36.84
C LEU A 282 10.20 -8.60 36.42
N LEU A 283 11.05 -7.61 36.13
CA LEU A 283 10.62 -6.28 35.70
C LEU A 283 9.97 -6.33 34.31
N GLU A 284 10.60 -7.04 33.38
CA GLU A 284 10.10 -7.27 32.02
C GLU A 284 8.77 -8.03 32.04
N ALA A 285 8.67 -9.07 32.88
CA ALA A 285 7.44 -9.84 33.06
C ALA A 285 6.29 -8.97 33.58
N GLN A 286 6.54 -8.13 34.60
CA GLN A 286 5.56 -7.22 35.15
C GLN A 286 5.12 -6.16 34.12
N ARG A 287 6.08 -5.55 33.42
CA ARG A 287 5.84 -4.56 32.36
C ARG A 287 4.95 -5.12 31.26
N LEU A 288 5.30 -6.31 30.77
CA LEU A 288 4.56 -7.01 29.71
C LEU A 288 3.12 -7.28 30.15
N HIS A 289 2.94 -7.77 31.37
CA HIS A 289 1.63 -8.11 31.90
C HIS A 289 0.73 -6.87 32.02
N GLN A 290 1.22 -5.80 32.63
CA GLN A 290 0.44 -4.57 32.80
C GLN A 290 -0.01 -3.99 31.46
N ARG A 291 0.93 -3.85 30.51
CA ARG A 291 0.63 -3.30 29.18
C ARG A 291 -0.33 -4.17 28.38
N THR A 292 -0.09 -5.48 28.35
CA THR A 292 -0.93 -6.40 27.57
C THR A 292 -2.34 -6.50 28.14
N MET A 293 -2.50 -6.52 29.47
CA MET A 293 -3.83 -6.56 30.09
C MET A 293 -4.63 -5.28 29.83
N PHE A 294 -3.98 -4.12 29.89
CA PHE A 294 -4.61 -2.85 29.50
C PHE A 294 -5.06 -2.85 28.03
N ASP A 295 -4.20 -3.29 27.12
CA ASP A 295 -4.54 -3.38 25.69
C ASP A 295 -5.71 -4.35 25.46
N LEU A 296 -5.77 -5.47 26.19
CA LEU A 296 -6.87 -6.45 26.12
C LEU A 296 -8.21 -5.89 26.64
N GLU A 297 -8.19 -5.09 27.69
CA GLU A 297 -9.40 -4.40 28.19
C GLU A 297 -9.94 -3.42 27.14
N MET A 298 -9.05 -2.61 26.55
CA MET A 298 -9.39 -1.68 25.47
C MET A 298 -9.97 -2.39 24.24
N ILE A 299 -9.35 -3.49 23.80
CA ILE A 299 -9.87 -4.31 22.68
C ILE A 299 -11.25 -4.89 23.02
N ARG A 300 -11.50 -5.29 24.27
CA ARG A 300 -12.79 -5.90 24.66
C ARG A 300 -13.93 -4.89 24.72
N GLU A 301 -13.69 -3.72 25.31
CA GLU A 301 -14.73 -2.70 25.53
C GLU A 301 -14.96 -1.82 24.28
N ILE A 302 -13.88 -1.41 23.61
CA ILE A 302 -13.92 -0.42 22.52
C ILE A 302 -13.74 -1.11 21.15
N GLY A 303 -13.17 -2.32 21.10
CA GLY A 303 -12.82 -2.98 19.83
C GLY A 303 -11.49 -2.53 19.24
N TYR A 304 -10.77 -1.64 19.93
CA TYR A 304 -9.52 -1.03 19.48
C TYR A 304 -8.60 -0.71 20.67
N CYS A 305 -7.29 -0.75 20.46
CA CYS A 305 -6.29 -0.22 21.39
C CYS A 305 -5.16 0.48 20.63
N HIS A 306 -4.40 1.33 21.33
CA HIS A 306 -3.28 2.02 20.71
C HIS A 306 -2.14 1.03 20.41
N GLY A 307 -1.73 0.92 19.15
CA GLY A 307 -0.75 -0.09 18.74
C GLY A 307 -1.36 -1.48 18.51
N ILE A 308 -2.66 -1.56 18.19
CA ILE A 308 -3.37 -2.81 17.89
C ILE A 308 -2.68 -3.67 16.82
N GLU A 309 -1.92 -3.06 15.91
CA GLU A 309 -1.15 -3.77 14.89
C GLU A 309 -0.14 -4.76 15.48
N ASN A 310 0.34 -4.56 16.71
CA ASN A 310 1.22 -5.52 17.38
C ASN A 310 0.52 -6.86 17.70
N TYR A 311 -0.81 -6.90 17.61
CA TYR A 311 -1.63 -8.10 17.77
C TYR A 311 -2.13 -8.66 16.43
N ALA A 312 -1.62 -8.15 15.29
CA ALA A 312 -2.14 -8.49 13.95
C ALA A 312 -2.19 -10.00 13.68
N ARG A 313 -1.19 -10.78 14.11
CA ARG A 313 -1.22 -12.25 13.96
C ARG A 313 -2.43 -12.87 14.65
N HIS A 314 -2.70 -12.49 15.90
CA HIS A 314 -3.84 -12.99 16.67
C HIS A 314 -5.16 -12.57 16.04
N LEU A 315 -5.25 -11.32 15.57
CA LEU A 315 -6.45 -10.77 14.93
C LEU A 315 -6.76 -11.41 13.57
N THR A 316 -5.73 -11.85 12.85
CA THR A 316 -5.87 -12.53 11.55
C THR A 316 -6.00 -14.05 11.67
N GLY A 317 -5.58 -14.63 12.80
CA GLY A 317 -5.59 -16.07 13.03
C GLY A 317 -4.51 -16.83 12.24
N ARG A 318 -3.46 -16.15 11.78
CA ARG A 318 -2.32 -16.76 11.06
C ARG A 318 -1.38 -17.53 11.98
N ALA A 319 -0.58 -18.42 11.41
CA ALA A 319 0.40 -19.18 12.18
C ALA A 319 1.58 -18.29 12.60
N PRO A 320 2.28 -18.61 13.70
CA PRO A 320 3.53 -17.92 14.06
C PRO A 320 4.54 -17.94 12.92
N GLY A 321 5.19 -16.81 12.65
CA GLY A 321 6.13 -16.65 11.54
C GLY A 321 5.51 -16.23 10.22
N ASP A 322 4.22 -16.43 9.99
CA ASP A 322 3.55 -15.97 8.76
C ASP A 322 3.55 -14.44 8.71
N PRO A 323 3.93 -13.81 7.57
CA PRO A 323 3.80 -12.36 7.43
C PRO A 323 2.32 -11.96 7.41
N PRO A 324 1.98 -10.69 7.69
CA PRO A 324 0.64 -10.19 7.42
C PRO A 324 0.36 -10.15 5.91
N PRO A 325 -0.92 -10.11 5.49
CA PRO A 325 -1.27 -9.74 4.12
C PRO A 325 -0.69 -8.37 3.76
N THR A 326 -0.40 -8.13 2.50
CA THR A 326 0.21 -6.90 1.97
C THR A 326 -0.51 -6.48 0.69
N LEU A 327 -0.15 -5.34 0.09
CA LEU A 327 -0.76 -4.92 -1.18
C LEU A 327 -0.52 -5.96 -2.30
N LEU A 328 0.60 -6.70 -2.25
CA LEU A 328 0.86 -7.78 -3.22
C LEU A 328 -0.19 -8.89 -3.18
N ASP A 329 -0.79 -9.14 -2.02
CA ASP A 329 -1.84 -10.16 -1.87
C ASP A 329 -3.22 -9.66 -2.39
N TYR A 330 -3.36 -8.36 -2.66
CA TYR A 330 -4.54 -7.77 -3.31
C TYR A 330 -4.44 -7.81 -4.84
N LEU A 331 -3.24 -8.01 -5.39
CA LEU A 331 -3.03 -8.05 -6.83
C LEU A 331 -3.57 -9.36 -7.42
N PRO A 332 -4.16 -9.31 -8.63
CA PRO A 332 -4.56 -10.51 -9.33
C PRO A 332 -3.33 -11.35 -9.72
N GLY A 333 -3.55 -12.65 -9.91
CA GLY A 333 -2.48 -13.62 -10.10
C GLY A 333 -1.59 -13.40 -11.33
N ASP A 334 -2.04 -12.59 -12.29
CA ASP A 334 -1.33 -12.17 -13.50
C ASP A 334 -0.90 -10.70 -13.46
N ALA A 335 -0.86 -10.02 -12.31
CA ALA A 335 -0.37 -8.64 -12.24
C ALA A 335 1.09 -8.51 -12.74
N LEU A 336 1.42 -7.33 -13.28
CA LEU A 336 2.78 -6.95 -13.65
C LEU A 336 3.42 -6.14 -12.52
N ILE A 337 4.65 -6.46 -12.15
CA ILE A 337 5.43 -5.64 -11.21
C ILE A 337 6.49 -4.89 -12.01
N ILE A 338 6.58 -3.58 -11.80
CA ILE A 338 7.67 -2.75 -12.31
C ILE A 338 8.42 -2.20 -11.11
N VAL A 339 9.75 -2.33 -11.09
CA VAL A 339 10.60 -1.79 -10.03
C VAL A 339 11.46 -0.69 -10.62
N ASP A 340 11.07 0.55 -10.36
CA ASP A 340 11.79 1.74 -10.83
C ASP A 340 13.00 2.04 -9.95
N GLU A 341 14.06 2.57 -10.56
CA GLU A 341 15.40 2.70 -9.98
C GLU A 341 15.79 1.46 -9.17
N SER A 342 15.71 0.29 -9.83
CA SER A 342 15.77 -1.02 -9.18
C SER A 342 17.01 -1.22 -8.30
N HIS A 343 18.12 -0.61 -8.70
CA HIS A 343 19.39 -0.66 -8.00
C HIS A 343 19.35 -0.03 -6.59
N GLN A 344 18.37 0.86 -6.32
CA GLN A 344 18.06 1.39 -4.98
C GLN A 344 16.86 0.69 -4.37
N THR A 345 15.80 0.48 -5.16
CA THR A 345 14.51 -0.05 -4.66
C THR A 345 14.64 -1.49 -4.17
N VAL A 346 15.39 -2.36 -4.86
CA VAL A 346 15.60 -3.76 -4.45
C VAL A 346 16.35 -3.87 -3.11
N PRO A 347 17.51 -3.20 -2.89
CA PRO A 347 18.14 -3.15 -1.58
C PRO A 347 17.23 -2.61 -0.47
N GLN A 348 16.43 -1.58 -0.76
CA GLN A 348 15.51 -1.01 0.22
C GLN A 348 14.44 -2.03 0.64
N ILE A 349 13.80 -2.73 -0.31
CA ILE A 349 12.83 -3.81 -0.04
C ILE A 349 13.46 -4.84 0.92
N ARG A 350 14.69 -5.28 0.64
CA ARG A 350 15.43 -6.23 1.50
C ARG A 350 15.68 -5.69 2.90
N GLY A 351 16.03 -4.42 3.02
CA GLY A 351 16.38 -3.78 4.30
C GLY A 351 15.21 -3.60 5.27
N MET A 352 13.97 -3.43 4.78
CA MET A 352 12.81 -3.09 5.61
C MET A 352 12.54 -4.11 6.72
N TYR A 353 12.64 -5.40 6.41
CA TYR A 353 12.42 -6.49 7.37
C TYR A 353 13.46 -6.51 8.49
N HIS A 354 14.74 -6.39 8.15
CA HIS A 354 15.82 -6.46 9.14
C HIS A 354 15.77 -5.26 10.11
N GLY A 355 15.47 -4.06 9.60
CA GLY A 355 15.30 -2.88 10.44
C GLY A 355 14.11 -3.00 11.40
N ASP A 356 12.95 -3.46 10.91
CA ASP A 356 11.77 -3.66 11.75
C ASP A 356 11.99 -4.73 12.82
N ARG A 357 12.58 -5.86 12.42
CA ARG A 357 12.85 -6.99 13.31
C ARG A 357 13.84 -6.63 14.42
N SER A 358 14.96 -5.99 14.09
CA SER A 358 15.95 -5.57 15.09
C SER A 358 15.35 -4.66 16.16
N ARG A 359 14.51 -3.69 15.76
CA ARG A 359 13.81 -2.80 16.70
C ARG A 359 12.85 -3.58 17.62
N LYS A 360 12.04 -4.48 17.05
CA LYS A 360 11.03 -5.22 17.81
C LYS A 360 11.61 -6.31 18.70
N GLU A 361 12.72 -6.93 18.30
CA GLU A 361 13.41 -7.92 19.14
C GLU A 361 13.85 -7.29 20.46
N VAL A 362 14.31 -6.04 20.44
CA VAL A 362 14.62 -5.29 21.67
C VAL A 362 13.37 -5.04 22.51
N LEU A 363 12.26 -4.59 21.91
CA LEU A 363 11.00 -4.40 22.64
C LEU A 363 10.51 -5.69 23.32
N VAL A 364 10.61 -6.83 22.62
CA VAL A 364 10.21 -8.14 23.13
C VAL A 364 11.15 -8.65 24.22
N ALA A 365 12.46 -8.45 24.05
CA ALA A 365 13.48 -8.85 25.02
C ALA A 365 13.33 -8.12 26.36
N TYR A 366 12.89 -6.86 26.32
CA TYR A 366 12.67 -6.02 27.50
C TYR A 366 11.18 -5.95 27.91
N GLY A 367 10.33 -6.88 27.46
CA GLY A 367 8.96 -7.02 27.95
C GLY A 367 8.01 -5.85 27.63
N PHE A 368 8.30 -5.06 26.59
CA PHE A 368 7.36 -4.03 26.09
C PHE A 368 6.28 -4.62 25.19
N ARG A 369 6.58 -5.71 24.46
CA ARG A 369 5.64 -6.38 23.55
C ARG A 369 5.77 -7.90 23.64
N LEU A 370 4.69 -8.60 23.27
CA LEU A 370 4.69 -10.06 23.12
C LEU A 370 5.53 -10.49 21.92
N PRO A 371 6.03 -11.75 21.89
CA PRO A 371 6.75 -12.29 20.74
C PRO A 371 5.98 -12.20 19.42
N SER A 372 4.65 -12.33 19.47
CA SER A 372 3.76 -12.12 18.32
C SER A 372 3.88 -10.76 17.63
N ALA A 373 4.39 -9.73 18.32
CA ALA A 373 4.61 -8.44 17.69
C ALA A 373 5.66 -8.51 16.56
N LEU A 374 6.57 -9.49 16.61
CA LEU A 374 7.53 -9.77 15.53
C LEU A 374 6.86 -10.27 14.25
N ASP A 375 5.67 -10.86 14.36
CA ASP A 375 4.90 -11.36 13.22
C ASP A 375 4.13 -10.23 12.52
N ASN A 376 3.92 -9.08 13.17
CA ASN A 376 3.47 -7.86 12.49
C ASN A 376 4.66 -7.18 11.84
N ARG A 377 5.01 -7.51 10.60
CA ARG A 377 6.25 -7.06 9.96
C ARG A 377 6.06 -6.86 8.46
N PRO A 378 6.94 -6.12 7.78
CA PRO A 378 6.99 -6.19 6.32
C PRO A 378 7.44 -7.59 5.87
N LEU A 379 7.20 -7.87 4.59
CA LEU A 379 7.75 -9.08 3.95
C LEU A 379 9.28 -9.07 4.05
N ASN A 380 9.84 -10.24 4.29
CA ASN A 380 11.26 -10.45 3.99
C ASN A 380 11.46 -10.58 2.47
N PHE A 381 12.72 -10.63 2.04
CA PHE A 381 13.03 -10.60 0.61
C PHE A 381 12.56 -11.87 -0.11
N GLU A 382 12.69 -13.02 0.53
CA GLU A 382 12.24 -14.31 0.01
C GLU A 382 10.72 -14.37 -0.18
N GLU A 383 9.97 -13.83 0.79
CA GLU A 383 8.51 -13.70 0.74
C GLU A 383 8.03 -12.73 -0.34
N TRP A 384 8.78 -11.66 -0.59
CA TRP A 384 8.53 -10.74 -1.71
C TRP A 384 8.79 -11.46 -3.04
N GLN A 385 9.93 -12.15 -3.19
CA GLN A 385 10.25 -12.93 -4.38
C GLN A 385 9.20 -13.99 -4.69
N ALA A 386 8.66 -14.66 -3.67
CA ALA A 386 7.63 -15.69 -3.86
C ALA A 386 6.30 -15.12 -4.39
N ARG A 387 6.02 -13.83 -4.15
CA ARG A 387 4.79 -13.14 -4.61
C ARG A 387 4.97 -12.47 -5.96
N VAL A 388 6.19 -12.04 -6.28
CA VAL A 388 6.53 -11.37 -7.53
C VAL A 388 6.79 -12.43 -8.62
N LYS A 389 5.77 -12.68 -9.45
CA LYS A 389 5.84 -13.70 -10.52
C LYS A 389 6.55 -13.20 -11.78
N GLN A 390 6.15 -12.02 -12.27
CA GLN A 390 6.77 -11.37 -13.42
C GLN A 390 7.12 -9.92 -13.06
N VAL A 391 8.38 -9.56 -13.26
CA VAL A 391 8.92 -8.25 -12.90
C VAL A 391 9.77 -7.65 -14.01
N VAL A 392 9.58 -6.36 -14.26
CA VAL A 392 10.47 -5.53 -15.07
C VAL A 392 11.24 -4.60 -14.13
N PHE A 393 12.56 -4.80 -14.07
CA PHE A 393 13.46 -3.89 -13.37
C PHE A 393 13.86 -2.76 -14.30
N VAL A 394 13.72 -1.53 -13.83
CA VAL A 394 14.02 -0.33 -14.61
C VAL A 394 15.14 0.43 -13.92
N SER A 395 16.27 0.61 -14.60
CA SER A 395 17.44 1.30 -14.02
C SER A 395 18.40 1.75 -15.11
N ALA A 396 19.07 2.89 -14.91
CA ALA A 396 20.23 3.25 -15.73
C ALA A 396 21.47 2.41 -15.38
N THR A 397 21.53 1.91 -14.14
CA THR A 397 22.65 1.13 -13.59
C THR A 397 22.09 -0.09 -12.85
N PRO A 398 21.62 -1.14 -13.55
CA PRO A 398 21.02 -2.32 -12.90
C PRO A 398 21.94 -2.96 -11.86
N GLY A 399 21.38 -3.33 -10.72
CA GLY A 399 22.14 -3.96 -9.63
C GLY A 399 22.49 -5.43 -9.91
N PRO A 400 23.33 -6.05 -9.05
CA PRO A 400 23.72 -7.45 -9.20
C PRO A 400 22.56 -8.44 -9.15
N TYR A 401 21.50 -8.12 -8.39
CA TYR A 401 20.35 -9.00 -8.24
C TYR A 401 19.57 -9.11 -9.56
N GLU A 402 19.30 -7.97 -10.18
CA GLU A 402 18.53 -7.86 -11.41
C GLU A 402 19.28 -8.51 -12.58
N LEU A 403 20.59 -8.26 -12.69
CA LEU A 403 21.45 -8.89 -13.68
C LEU A 403 21.55 -10.42 -13.48
N SER A 404 21.66 -10.88 -12.23
CA SER A 404 21.67 -12.31 -11.94
C SER A 404 20.33 -12.98 -12.32
N LYS A 405 19.20 -12.34 -12.02
CA LYS A 405 17.87 -12.89 -12.29
C LYS A 405 17.50 -12.90 -13.77
N SER A 406 18.02 -11.95 -14.53
CA SER A 406 17.89 -11.88 -15.99
C SER A 406 18.98 -12.65 -16.74
N GLN A 407 19.88 -13.36 -16.03
CA GLN A 407 21.02 -14.07 -16.63
C GLN A 407 21.93 -13.15 -17.48
N GLY A 408 21.97 -11.85 -17.14
CA GLY A 408 22.71 -10.82 -17.86
C GLY A 408 22.02 -10.27 -19.10
N VAL A 409 20.83 -10.76 -19.47
CA VAL A 409 20.06 -10.25 -20.60
C VAL A 409 19.37 -8.93 -20.20
N VAL A 410 19.62 -7.88 -20.97
CA VAL A 410 19.03 -6.56 -20.75
C VAL A 410 18.41 -6.04 -22.04
N VAL A 411 17.30 -5.31 -21.88
CA VAL A 411 16.68 -4.51 -22.93
C VAL A 411 17.29 -3.10 -22.83
N GLU A 412 18.07 -2.70 -23.82
CA GLU A 412 18.78 -1.42 -23.80
C GLU A 412 17.93 -0.29 -24.37
N GLN A 413 17.93 0.84 -23.67
CA GLN A 413 17.35 2.11 -24.11
C GLN A 413 18.34 3.24 -23.83
N ILE A 414 19.28 3.45 -24.76
CA ILE A 414 20.42 4.36 -24.61
C ILE A 414 20.24 5.64 -25.45
N ILE A 415 19.48 5.58 -26.54
CA ILE A 415 19.23 6.73 -27.41
C ILE A 415 18.14 7.61 -26.79
N ARG A 416 18.49 8.87 -26.47
CA ARG A 416 17.53 9.87 -26.01
C ARG A 416 16.69 10.40 -27.18
N PRO A 417 15.36 10.57 -27.03
CA PRO A 417 14.51 11.15 -28.08
C PRO A 417 14.98 12.51 -28.60
N THR A 418 15.64 13.30 -27.76
CA THR A 418 16.18 14.62 -28.09
C THR A 418 17.51 14.58 -28.85
N GLY A 419 18.14 13.40 -28.99
CA GLY A 419 19.47 13.26 -29.56
C GLY A 419 20.62 13.71 -28.64
N LEU A 420 20.34 14.04 -27.37
CA LEU A 420 21.37 14.41 -26.40
C LEU A 420 22.34 13.24 -26.14
N ILE A 421 23.63 13.51 -26.29
CA ILE A 421 24.71 12.56 -26.02
C ILE A 421 25.18 12.64 -24.57
N ASP A 422 25.80 11.58 -24.08
CA ASP A 422 26.48 11.61 -22.78
C ASP A 422 27.67 12.57 -22.81
N PRO A 423 27.91 13.32 -21.71
CA PRO A 423 28.99 14.29 -21.66
C PRO A 423 30.37 13.59 -21.67
N PRO A 424 31.41 14.22 -22.27
CA PRO A 424 32.76 13.71 -22.16
C PRO A 424 33.25 13.77 -20.70
N ILE A 425 34.08 12.79 -20.31
CA ILE A 425 34.66 12.72 -18.97
C ILE A 425 36.14 13.08 -19.06
N GLU A 426 36.56 14.08 -18.29
CA GLU A 426 37.98 14.46 -18.14
C GLU A 426 38.47 14.10 -16.72
N VAL A 427 39.66 13.50 -16.63
CA VAL A 427 40.29 13.14 -15.36
C VAL A 427 41.50 14.03 -15.14
N ARG A 428 41.43 14.91 -14.12
CA ARG A 428 42.49 15.86 -13.77
C ARG A 428 43.19 15.49 -12.44
N PRO A 429 44.46 15.88 -12.22
CA PRO A 429 45.15 15.66 -10.95
C PRO A 429 44.49 16.40 -9.77
N VAL A 430 44.57 15.83 -8.57
CA VAL A 430 44.05 16.47 -7.33
C VAL A 430 44.77 17.79 -7.02
N LYS A 431 46.05 17.90 -7.40
CA LYS A 431 46.85 19.10 -7.16
C LYS A 431 46.32 20.27 -7.99
N GLY A 432 45.86 21.33 -7.33
CA GLY A 432 45.33 22.54 -7.99
C GLY A 432 43.85 22.47 -8.37
N GLN A 433 43.12 21.41 -7.98
CA GLN A 433 41.74 21.15 -8.40
C GLN A 433 40.75 22.31 -8.17
N VAL A 434 40.95 23.12 -7.12
CA VAL A 434 40.04 24.23 -6.79
C VAL A 434 40.25 25.41 -7.73
N ASP A 435 41.51 25.75 -8.03
CA ASP A 435 41.84 26.85 -8.95
C ASP A 435 41.44 26.48 -10.39
N ASP A 436 41.69 25.22 -10.76
CA ASP A 436 41.27 24.63 -12.02
C ASP A 436 39.75 24.68 -12.19
N LEU A 437 38.98 24.21 -11.21
CA LEU A 437 37.52 24.30 -11.18
C LEU A 437 37.01 25.74 -11.25
N LEU A 438 37.67 26.68 -10.55
CA LEU A 438 37.29 28.09 -10.60
C LEU A 438 37.54 28.71 -11.98
N GLY A 439 38.57 28.25 -12.69
CA GLY A 439 38.80 28.59 -14.10
C GLY A 439 37.64 28.13 -14.98
N GLU A 440 37.29 26.85 -14.89
CA GLU A 440 36.19 26.24 -15.67
C GLU A 440 34.81 26.86 -15.38
N ILE A 441 34.54 27.27 -14.13
CA ILE A 441 33.26 27.93 -13.78
C ILE A 441 33.14 29.34 -14.41
N ARG A 442 34.27 29.99 -14.69
CA ARG A 442 34.30 31.36 -15.23
C ARG A 442 34.22 31.40 -16.75
N GLU A 443 34.68 30.34 -17.41
CA GLU A 443 34.46 30.12 -18.84
C GLU A 443 32.99 29.79 -19.13
#